data_AF-A0AAV0RUP8-F1
#
_entry.id   AF-A0AAV0RUP8-F1
#
_cell.length_a   1.000
_cell.length_b   1.000
_cell.length_c   1.000
_cell.angle_alpha   90.00
_cell.angle_beta   90.00
_cell.angle_gamma   90.00
#
_symmetry.space_group_name_H-M   'P 1'
#
loop_
_entity.id
_entity.type
_entity.pdbx_description
1 polymer ?
#
loop_
_entity_poly.entity_id
_entity_poly.type
_entity_poly.pdbx_seq_one_letter_code
_entity_poly.pdbx_strand_id
1 'polypeptide(L)'
;MLPFQNMTAVQAAFAVVNKGVRPVIPNDCLPVLSEIMTHCWDTNPEVRPPFADIVRMLEDAETEIMTTVRKARFRCCMTQPMTID
;
A
#
# COMPACT_ATOMS: atom_id res chain seq x y z
N MET A 1 -6.56 -2.33 12.61
CA MET A 1 -5.42 -3.13 13.11
C MET A 1 -4.37 -2.20 13.69
N LEU A 2 -3.70 -2.60 14.77
CA LEU A 2 -2.55 -1.86 15.33
C LEU A 2 -1.24 -2.59 14.98
N PRO A 3 -0.18 -1.88 14.51
CA PRO A 3 1.13 -2.50 14.31
C PRO A 3 1.64 -3.14 15.61
N PHE A 4 2.14 -4.37 15.50
CA PHE A 4 2.79 -5.09 16.61
C PHE A 4 1.94 -5.20 17.90
N GLN A 5 0.62 -5.40 17.79
CA GLN A 5 -0.32 -5.39 18.91
C GLN A 5 0.05 -6.30 20.10
N ASN A 6 0.81 -7.38 19.88
CA ASN A 6 1.24 -8.31 20.92
C ASN A 6 2.68 -8.07 21.42
N MET A 7 3.25 -6.89 21.16
CA MET A 7 4.60 -6.51 21.54
C MET A 7 4.60 -5.22 22.36
N THR A 8 5.49 -5.14 23.34
CA THR A 8 5.88 -3.86 23.92
C THR A 8 6.71 -3.04 22.92
N ALA A 9 6.85 -1.73 23.16
CA ALA A 9 7.68 -0.86 22.32
C ALA A 9 9.13 -1.38 22.16
N VAL A 10 9.72 -1.90 23.24
CA VAL A 10 11.08 -2.47 23.21
C VAL A 10 11.14 -3.75 22.38
N GLN A 11 10.13 -4.63 22.52
CA GLN A 11 10.05 -5.87 21.72
C GLN A 11 9.88 -5.56 20.23
N ALA A 12 9.04 -4.57 19.89
CA ALA A 12 8.84 -4.13 18.51
C ALA A 12 10.12 -3.53 17.92
N ALA A 13 10.79 -2.62 18.64
CA ALA A 13 12.06 -2.05 18.21
C ALA A 13 13.13 -3.14 18.00
N PHE A 14 13.25 -4.09 18.93
CA PHE A 14 14.16 -5.21 18.80
C PHE A 14 13.85 -6.07 17.57
N ALA A 15 12.59 -6.42 17.34
CA ALA A 15 12.17 -7.23 16.19
C ALA A 15 12.40 -6.51 14.85
N VAL A 16 12.13 -5.21 14.78
CA VAL A 16 12.33 -4.39 13.57
C VAL A 16 13.82 -4.29 13.21
N VAL A 17 14.68 -4.00 14.19
CA VAL A 17 16.11 -3.76 13.98
C VAL A 17 16.90 -5.06 13.82
N ASN A 18 16.65 -6.05 14.68
CA ASN A 18 17.48 -7.27 14.74
C ASN A 18 16.94 -8.42 13.90
N LYS A 19 15.62 -8.45 13.65
CA LYS A 19 14.98 -9.54 12.89
C LYS A 19 14.39 -9.06 11.55
N GLY A 20 14.52 -7.78 11.22
CA GLY A 20 13.98 -7.22 9.99
C GLY A 20 12.44 -7.28 9.90
N VAL A 21 11.75 -7.45 11.02
CA VAL A 21 10.28 -7.61 11.00
C VAL A 21 9.62 -6.31 10.55
N ARG A 22 8.56 -6.43 9.73
CA ARG A 22 7.67 -5.34 9.32
C ARG A 22 6.20 -5.75 9.52
N PRO A 23 5.27 -4.81 9.67
CA PRO A 23 3.84 -5.11 9.66
C PRO A 23 3.44 -5.88 8.40
N VAL A 24 2.52 -6.84 8.55
CA VAL A 24 1.97 -7.58 7.42
C VAL A 24 1.12 -6.62 6.58
N ILE A 25 1.43 -6.55 5.28
CA ILE A 25 0.59 -5.84 4.32
C ILE A 25 -0.63 -6.72 4.03
N PRO A 26 -1.87 -6.21 4.20
CA PRO A 26 -3.09 -6.96 3.87
C PRO A 26 -3.14 -7.40 2.41
N ASN A 27 -3.75 -8.55 2.14
CA ASN A 27 -3.85 -9.11 0.77
C ASN A 27 -4.71 -8.25 -0.18
N ASP A 28 -5.58 -7.41 0.37
CA ASP A 28 -6.42 -6.45 -0.36
C ASP A 28 -5.76 -5.07 -0.53
N CYS A 29 -4.52 -4.92 -0.05
CA CYS A 29 -3.74 -3.70 -0.30
C CYS A 29 -3.41 -3.58 -1.79
N LEU A 30 -3.61 -2.39 -2.35
CA LEU A 30 -3.28 -2.13 -3.74
C LEU A 30 -1.76 -2.22 -3.95
N PRO A 31 -1.29 -2.85 -5.04
CA PRO A 31 0.15 -3.03 -5.28
C PRO A 31 0.94 -1.73 -5.18
N VAL A 32 0.45 -0.64 -5.77
CA VAL A 32 1.08 0.69 -5.74
C VAL A 32 1.30 1.21 -4.30
N LEU A 33 0.37 0.94 -3.39
CA LEU A 33 0.51 1.35 -1.98
C LEU A 33 1.47 0.43 -1.22
N SER A 34 1.46 -0.87 -1.53
CA SER A 34 2.38 -1.84 -0.93
C SER A 34 3.83 -1.54 -1.30
N GLU A 35 4.08 -1.11 -2.54
CA GLU A 35 5.39 -0.68 -3.03
C GLU A 35 5.88 0.54 -2.26
N ILE A 36 5.07 1.59 -2.12
CA ILE A 36 5.41 2.79 -1.33
C ILE A 36 5.80 2.41 0.10
N MET A 37 4.99 1.58 0.78
CA MET A 37 5.29 1.14 2.15
C MET A 37 6.62 0.39 2.23
N THR A 38 6.89 -0.51 1.26
CA THR A 38 8.11 -1.32 1.24
C THR A 38 9.38 -0.51 1.00
N HIS A 39 9.34 0.48 0.11
CA HIS A 39 10.43 1.43 -0.08
C HIS A 39 10.70 2.29 1.17
N CYS A 40 9.65 2.79 1.82
CA CYS A 40 9.78 3.65 3.00
C CYS A 40 10.45 2.97 4.20
N TRP A 41 10.28 1.65 4.34
CA TRP A 41 10.82 0.90 5.48
C TRP A 41 11.91 -0.10 5.11
N ASP A 42 12.63 0.13 3.99
CA ASP A 42 13.75 -0.71 3.58
C ASP A 42 14.77 -0.86 4.73
N THR A 43 15.36 -2.05 4.82
CA THR A 43 16.39 -2.36 5.82
C THR A 43 17.62 -1.48 5.64
N ASN A 44 17.99 -1.18 4.39
CA ASN A 44 19.03 -0.22 4.06
C ASN A 44 18.45 1.21 4.10
N PRO A 45 18.88 2.08 5.04
CA PRO A 45 18.39 3.45 5.10
C PRO A 45 18.74 4.29 3.87
N GLU A 46 19.84 3.97 3.17
CA GLU A 46 20.34 4.73 2.02
C GLU A 46 19.46 4.60 0.77
N VAL A 47 18.61 3.57 0.69
CA VAL A 47 17.71 3.36 -0.45
C VAL A 47 16.29 3.85 -0.19
N ARG A 48 16.02 4.37 1.01
CA ARG A 48 14.70 4.91 1.34
C ARG A 48 14.47 6.19 0.54
N PRO A 49 13.27 6.36 -0.06
CA PRO A 49 13.00 7.53 -0.87
C PRO A 49 13.00 8.81 -0.01
N PRO A 50 13.54 9.93 -0.53
CA PRO A 50 13.33 11.22 0.09
C PRO A 50 11.85 11.60 0.07
N PHE A 51 11.43 12.46 0.99
CA PHE A 51 10.03 12.87 1.08
C PHE A 51 9.44 13.44 -0.22
N ALA A 52 10.25 14.15 -1.02
CA ALA A 52 9.80 14.65 -2.32
C ALA A 52 9.39 13.52 -3.28
N ASP A 53 10.13 12.40 -3.27
CA ASP A 53 9.79 11.23 -4.07
C ASP A 53 8.57 10.51 -3.49
N ILE A 54 8.45 10.42 -2.16
CA ILE A 54 7.27 9.83 -1.51
C ILE A 54 5.99 10.58 -1.90
N VAL A 55 6.02 11.91 -1.90
CA VAL A 55 4.86 12.72 -2.33
C VAL A 55 4.51 12.43 -3.79
N ARG A 56 5.49 12.41 -4.69
CA ARG A 56 5.27 12.07 -6.11
C ARG A 56 4.65 10.67 -6.26
N MET A 57 5.20 9.67 -5.57
CA MET A 57 4.66 8.31 -5.61
C MET A 57 3.20 8.24 -5.11
N LEU A 58 2.85 9.03 -4.09
CA LEU A 58 1.48 9.11 -3.57
C LEU A 58 0.52 9.79 -4.56
N GLU A 59 0.95 10.86 -5.24
CA GLU A 59 0.17 11.55 -6.28
C GLU A 59 -0.06 10.63 -7.51
N ASP A 60 0.96 9.87 -7.89
CA ASP A 60 0.87 8.87 -8.96
C ASP A 60 -0.10 7.74 -8.55
N ALA A 61 0.00 7.24 -7.32
CA ALA A 61 -0.91 6.24 -6.78
C ALA A 61 -2.36 6.73 -6.75
N GLU A 62 -2.61 7.97 -6.32
CA GLU A 62 -3.94 8.58 -6.36
C GLU A 62 -4.51 8.56 -7.78
N THR A 63 -3.70 8.95 -8.77
CA THR A 63 -4.09 8.96 -10.17
C THR A 63 -4.40 7.55 -10.69
N GLU A 64 -3.57 6.55 -10.38
CA GLU A 64 -3.77 5.16 -10.77
C GLU A 64 -5.06 4.58 -10.19
N ILE A 65 -5.30 4.82 -8.90
CA ILE A 65 -6.49 4.36 -8.19
C ILE A 65 -7.75 4.96 -8.84
N MET A 66 -7.75 6.27 -9.07
CA MET A 66 -8.90 6.96 -9.68
C MET A 66 -9.20 6.48 -11.10
N THR A 67 -8.17 6.24 -11.92
CA THR A 67 -8.37 5.74 -13.29
C THR A 67 -8.84 4.29 -13.32
N THR A 68 -8.33 3.44 -12.42
CA THR A 68 -8.74 2.04 -12.31
C THR A 68 -10.19 1.92 -11.85
N VAL A 69 -10.61 2.71 -10.86
CA VAL A 69 -12.01 2.78 -10.41
C VAL A 69 -12.93 3.23 -11.54
N ARG A 70 -12.55 4.27 -12.30
CA ARG A 70 -13.34 4.73 -13.47
C ARG A 70 -13.46 3.64 -14.54
N LYS A 71 -12.36 2.96 -14.89
CA LYS A 71 -12.37 1.85 -15.85
C LYS A 71 -13.23 0.67 -15.37
N ALA A 72 -13.16 0.33 -14.09
CA ALA A 72 -13.96 -0.73 -13.50
C ALA A 72 -15.46 -0.39 -13.51
N ARG A 73 -15.82 0.87 -13.18
CA ARG A 73 -17.21 1.37 -13.28
C ARG A 73 -17.73 1.28 -14.71
N PHE A 74 -16.95 1.77 -15.69
CA PHE A 74 -17.33 1.69 -17.10
C PHE A 74 -17.52 0.25 -17.58
N ARG A 75 -16.63 -0.67 -17.18
CA ARG A 75 -16.75 -2.09 -17.50
C ARG A 75 -18.01 -2.70 -16.90
N CYS A 76 -18.32 -2.39 -15.64
CA CYS A 76 -19.53 -2.89 -14.96
C CYS A 76 -20.81 -2.47 -15.72
N CYS A 77 -20.91 -1.20 -16.14
CA CYS A 77 -22.04 -0.70 -16.93
C CYS A 77 -22.21 -1.41 -18.28
N MET A 78 -21.11 -1.87 -18.89
CA MET A 78 -21.13 -2.60 -20.17
C MET A 78 -21.45 -4.10 -20.01
N THR A 79 -21.27 -4.65 -18.82
CA THR A 79 -21.49 -6.09 -18.53
C THR A 79 -22.83 -6.39 -17.87
N GLN A 80 -23.62 -5.38 -17.49
CA GLN A 80 -25.01 -5.62 -17.10
C GLN A 80 -25.81 -5.97 -18.37
N PRO A 81 -26.46 -7.15 -18.44
CA PRO A 81 -27.38 -7.43 -19.54
C PRO A 81 -28.47 -6.37 -19.50
N MET A 82 -28.89 -5.86 -20.66
CA MET A 82 -30.20 -5.20 -20.74
C MET A 82 -31.24 -6.21 -20.26
N THR A 83 -31.66 -6.11 -19.00
CA THR A 83 -32.90 -6.72 -18.56
C THR A 83 -34.00 -5.92 -19.26
N ILE A 84 -34.41 -6.43 -20.41
CA ILE A 84 -35.68 -6.07 -21.02
C ILE A 84 -36.74 -6.69 -20.13
N ASP A 85 -37.47 -5.85 -19.41
CA ASP A 85 -38.88 -6.04 -19.04
C ASP A 85 -39.53 -4.65 -18.91
#